data_AF-A0A961QPY0-F1
#
_entry.id   AF-A0A961QPY0-F1
#
_cell.length_a   1.000
_cell.length_b   1.000
_cell.length_c   1.000
_cell.angle_alpha   90.00
_cell.angle_beta   90.00
_cell.angle_gamma   90.00
#
_symmetry.space_group_name_H-M   'P 1'
#
loop_
_entity.id
_entity.type
_entity.pdbx_description
1 polymer ?
#
loop_
_entity_poly.entity_id
_entity_poly.type
_entity_poly.pdbx_seq_one_letter_code
_entity_poly.pdbx_strand_id
1 'polypeptide(L)'
;MTSPPILTDRPALLRHRARALRAGPELFLHEDAALELEERLNEVNRTFTAPAIVAAFPEPWRRLLPGARVVADDEVLALEPGAHDLVVHALCLHWANDPVGQIVQAARALRPDGLFIAV
;
A
#
# COMPACT_ATOMS: atom_id res chain seq x y z
N MET A 1 -14.77 23.48 5.76
CA MET A 1 -13.92 22.55 4.99
C MET A 1 -14.78 21.94 3.91
N THR A 2 -14.40 22.11 2.64
CA THR A 2 -15.04 21.44 1.50
C THR A 2 -14.69 19.96 1.55
N SER A 3 -15.70 19.09 1.43
CA SER A 3 -15.43 17.64 1.33
C SER A 3 -14.73 17.36 0.00
N PRO A 4 -13.69 16.51 -0.03
CA PRO A 4 -13.03 16.15 -1.28
C PRO A 4 -14.04 15.52 -2.26
N PRO A 5 -13.87 15.75 -3.57
CA PRO A 5 -14.77 15.18 -4.57
C PRO A 5 -14.71 13.64 -4.52
N ILE A 6 -15.87 12.99 -4.61
CA ILE A 6 -15.92 11.53 -4.76
C ILE A 6 -15.50 11.20 -6.20
N LEU A 7 -14.33 10.58 -6.35
CA LEU A 7 -13.76 10.21 -7.65
C LEU A 7 -14.03 8.75 -8.00
N THR A 8 -14.21 7.90 -6.99
CA THR A 8 -14.28 6.43 -7.14
C THR A 8 -15.52 5.84 -6.49
N ASP A 9 -16.13 4.86 -7.16
CA ASP A 9 -17.20 4.03 -6.57
C ASP A 9 -16.57 2.92 -5.72
N ARG A 10 -16.28 3.25 -4.46
CA ARG A 10 -15.67 2.33 -3.48
C ARG A 10 -16.51 1.06 -3.28
N PRO A 11 -17.85 1.12 -3.10
CA PRO A 11 -18.67 -0.09 -3.01
C PRO A 11 -18.54 -1.02 -4.23
N ALA A 12 -18.55 -0.48 -5.46
CA ALA A 12 -18.38 -1.28 -6.66
C ALA A 12 -16.98 -1.91 -6.74
N LEU A 13 -15.94 -1.14 -6.43
CA LEU A 13 -14.56 -1.62 -6.38
C LEU A 13 -14.41 -2.80 -5.41
N LEU A 14 -14.94 -2.67 -4.19
CA LEU A 14 -14.86 -3.74 -3.18
C LEU A 14 -15.61 -5.00 -3.63
N ARG A 15 -16.78 -4.87 -4.27
CA ARG A 15 -17.50 -6.01 -4.86
C ARG A 15 -16.68 -6.69 -5.96
N HIS A 16 -16.01 -5.93 -6.81
CA HIS A 16 -15.17 -6.46 -7.88
C HIS A 16 -13.95 -7.20 -7.34
N ARG A 17 -13.24 -6.62 -6.36
CA ARG A 17 -12.11 -7.25 -5.67
C ARG A 17 -12.53 -8.54 -4.97
N ALA A 18 -13.66 -8.52 -4.23
CA ALA A 18 -14.18 -9.71 -3.56
C ALA A 18 -14.54 -10.83 -4.56
N ARG A 19 -15.09 -10.48 -5.73
CA ARG A 19 -15.36 -11.45 -6.80
C ARG A 19 -14.07 -12.04 -7.36
N ALA A 20 -13.06 -11.21 -7.62
CA ALA A 20 -11.76 -11.66 -8.14
C ALA A 20 -11.07 -12.60 -7.15
N LEU A 21 -11.05 -12.25 -5.86
CA LEU A 21 -10.48 -13.10 -4.80
C LEU A 21 -11.13 -14.49 -4.74
N ARG A 22 -12.45 -14.59 -4.94
CA ARG A 22 -13.15 -15.89 -4.99
C ARG A 22 -12.81 -16.72 -6.23
N ALA A 23 -12.40 -16.08 -7.32
CA ALA A 23 -12.08 -16.74 -8.58
C ALA A 23 -10.60 -17.15 -8.70
N GLY A 24 -9.74 -16.68 -7.79
CA GLY A 24 -8.29 -16.75 -7.96
C GLY A 24 -7.82 -15.62 -8.90
N PRO A 25 -7.42 -14.45 -8.38
CA PRO A 25 -7.01 -13.35 -9.23
C PRO A 25 -5.66 -13.66 -9.88
N GLU A 26 -5.54 -13.32 -11.16
CA GLU A 26 -4.24 -13.28 -11.84
C GLU A 26 -3.50 -12.01 -11.40
N LEU A 27 -2.36 -12.18 -10.74
CA LEU A 27 -1.63 -11.09 -10.07
C LEU A 27 -0.29 -10.75 -10.72
N PHE A 28 -0.05 -11.15 -11.97
CA PHE A 28 1.25 -10.97 -12.65
C PHE A 28 1.78 -9.52 -12.56
N LEU A 29 0.94 -8.49 -12.72
CA LEU A 29 1.37 -7.10 -12.58
C LEU A 29 1.81 -6.73 -11.15
N HIS A 30 1.17 -7.32 -10.14
CA HIS A 30 1.61 -7.13 -8.76
C HIS A 30 2.91 -7.90 -8.48
N GLU A 31 3.11 -9.05 -9.12
CA GLU A 31 4.33 -9.85 -9.00
C GLU A 31 5.51 -9.13 -9.64
N ASP A 32 5.35 -8.64 -10.88
CA ASP A 32 6.37 -7.85 -11.59
C ASP A 32 6.72 -6.57 -10.82
N ALA A 33 5.71 -5.85 -10.33
CA ALA A 33 5.93 -4.61 -9.58
C ALA A 33 6.57 -4.86 -8.20
N ALA A 34 6.26 -5.98 -7.56
CA ALA A 34 6.91 -6.38 -6.31
C ALA A 34 8.38 -6.76 -6.56
N LEU A 35 8.70 -7.42 -7.68
CA LEU A 35 10.07 -7.74 -8.06
C LEU A 35 10.89 -6.46 -8.32
N GLU A 36 10.35 -5.49 -9.07
CA GLU A 36 11.04 -4.21 -9.29
C GLU A 36 11.26 -3.44 -7.96
N LEU A 37 10.29 -3.52 -7.04
CA LEU A 37 10.45 -2.96 -5.70
C LEU A 37 11.58 -3.65 -4.91
N GLU A 38 11.70 -4.97 -5.02
CA GLU A 38 12.78 -5.75 -4.40
C GLU A 38 14.15 -5.26 -4.86
N GLU A 39 14.34 -5.14 -6.16
CA GLU A 39 15.58 -4.67 -6.77
C GLU A 39 15.97 -3.29 -6.22
N ARG A 40 15.01 -2.36 -6.21
CA ARG A 40 15.23 -1.00 -5.67
C ARG A 40 15.55 -0.99 -4.18
N LEU A 41 14.88 -1.83 -3.39
CA LEU A 41 15.15 -1.91 -1.95
C LEU A 41 16.53 -2.52 -1.66
N ASN A 42 17.00 -3.46 -2.48
CA ASN A 42 18.32 -4.07 -2.36
C ASN A 42 19.47 -3.09 -2.69
N GLU A 43 19.22 -2.06 -3.49
CA GLU A 43 20.21 -0.99 -3.75
C GLU A 43 20.37 -0.01 -2.57
N VAL A 44 19.41 -0.01 -1.64
CA VAL A 44 19.47 0.84 -0.45
C VAL A 44 20.29 0.12 0.64
N ASN A 45 21.39 0.75 1.09
CA ASN A 45 22.19 0.23 2.21
C ASN A 45 21.51 0.48 3.57
N ARG A 46 20.32 -0.10 3.76
CA ARG A 46 19.50 0.00 4.97
C ARG A 46 18.64 -1.23 5.14
N THR A 47 18.55 -1.73 6.38
CA THR A 47 17.56 -2.75 6.76
C THR A 47 16.29 -2.08 7.28
N PHE A 48 15.15 -2.45 6.70
CA PHE A 48 13.83 -2.06 7.21
C PHE A 48 13.33 -3.12 8.20
N THR A 49 12.93 -2.67 9.38
CA THR A 49 12.59 -3.52 10.54
C THR A 49 11.11 -3.48 10.89
N ALA A 50 10.40 -2.44 10.46
CA ALA A 50 8.97 -2.27 10.69
C ALA A 50 8.23 -1.84 9.40
N PRO A 51 8.32 -2.62 8.30
CA PRO A 51 7.65 -2.27 7.06
C PRO A 51 6.12 -2.34 7.20
N ALA A 52 5.42 -1.49 6.46
CA ALA A 52 3.98 -1.54 6.25
C ALA A 52 3.66 -1.57 4.75
N ILE A 53 2.59 -2.29 4.41
CA ILE A 53 2.07 -2.41 3.05
C ILE A 53 0.61 -2.00 3.05
N VAL A 54 0.25 -1.01 2.23
CA VAL A 54 -1.12 -0.68 1.89
C VAL A 54 -1.45 -1.40 0.58
N ALA A 55 -2.32 -2.40 0.61
CA ALA A 55 -2.62 -3.21 -0.57
C ALA A 55 -4.05 -3.76 -0.60
N ALA A 56 -4.59 -3.85 -1.81
CA ALA A 56 -5.82 -4.60 -2.09
C ALA A 56 -5.58 -6.10 -2.29
N PHE A 57 -4.47 -6.43 -2.94
CA PHE A 57 -4.01 -7.80 -3.21
C PHE A 57 -2.64 -7.99 -2.57
N PRO A 58 -2.57 -8.35 -1.28
CA PRO A 58 -1.33 -8.23 -0.50
C PRO A 58 -0.32 -9.36 -0.75
N GLU A 59 -0.72 -10.44 -1.44
CA GLU A 59 0.02 -11.69 -1.41
C GLU A 59 1.43 -11.57 -2.04
N PRO A 60 1.61 -11.02 -3.27
CA PRO A 60 2.95 -10.82 -3.85
C PRO A 60 3.87 -9.96 -2.97
N TRP A 61 3.32 -8.92 -2.35
CA TRP A 61 4.04 -7.97 -1.50
C TRP A 61 4.45 -8.57 -0.15
N ARG A 62 3.67 -9.50 0.40
CA ARG A 62 4.01 -10.22 1.64
C ARG A 62 5.21 -11.14 1.47
N ARG A 63 5.37 -11.72 0.28
CA ARG A 63 6.53 -12.56 -0.04
C ARG A 63 7.81 -11.73 -0.04
N LEU A 64 7.73 -10.51 -0.57
CA LEU A 64 8.83 -9.55 -0.61
C LEU A 64 9.23 -9.02 0.77
N LEU A 65 8.26 -8.58 1.58
CA LEU A 65 8.50 -8.00 2.90
C LEU A 65 7.86 -8.88 3.99
N PRO A 66 8.49 -10.04 4.32
CA PRO A 66 7.98 -10.91 5.36
C PRO A 66 7.94 -10.16 6.70
N GLY A 67 6.80 -10.26 7.40
CA GLY A 67 6.58 -9.56 8.67
C GLY A 67 6.06 -8.13 8.54
N ALA A 68 5.84 -7.61 7.32
CA ALA A 68 5.23 -6.30 7.14
C ALA A 68 3.80 -6.23 7.68
N ARG A 69 3.46 -5.08 8.27
CA ARG A 69 2.08 -4.74 8.64
C ARG A 69 1.28 -4.46 7.38
N VAL A 70 0.40 -5.40 7.01
CA VAL A 70 -0.48 -5.23 5.85
C VAL A 70 -1.81 -4.61 6.26
N VAL A 71 -2.20 -3.54 5.56
CA VAL A 71 -3.49 -2.87 5.74
C VAL A 71 -4.20 -2.71 4.38
N ALA A 72 -5.52 -2.58 4.43
CA ALA A 72 -6.31 -2.23 3.25
C ALA A 72 -6.08 -0.77 2.85
N ASP A 73 -6.35 -0.45 1.59
CA ASP A 73 -6.32 0.89 0.99
C ASP A 73 -7.58 1.71 1.34
N ASP A 74 -8.03 1.64 2.58
CA ASP A 74 -9.19 2.38 3.07
C ASP A 74 -8.88 3.88 3.19
N GLU A 75 -9.92 4.71 3.19
CA GLU A 75 -9.78 6.18 3.24
C GLU A 75 -8.96 6.65 4.46
N VAL A 76 -9.11 5.95 5.59
CA VAL A 76 -8.24 6.06 6.76
C VAL A 76 -7.39 4.80 6.85
N LEU A 77 -6.08 4.95 6.67
CA LEU A 77 -5.13 3.86 6.75
C LEU A 77 -4.99 3.39 8.19
N ALA A 78 -5.08 2.07 8.41
CA ALA A 78 -4.93 1.45 9.72
C ALA A 78 -3.45 1.33 10.17
N LEU A 79 -2.71 2.43 10.05
CA LEU A 79 -1.29 2.57 10.38
C LEU A 79 -1.11 3.46 11.60
N GLU A 80 -0.23 3.03 12.50
CA GLU A 80 0.09 3.79 13.71
C GLU A 80 1.12 4.90 13.38
N PRO A 81 0.90 6.16 13.83
CA PRO A 81 1.85 7.24 13.62
C PRO A 81 3.24 6.93 14.19
N GLY A 82 4.31 7.18 13.41
CA GLY A 82 5.68 6.94 13.83
C GLY A 82 6.06 5.48 14.10
N ALA A 83 5.24 4.51 13.69
CA ALA A 83 5.49 3.10 13.95
C ALA A 83 6.39 2.43 12.91
N HIS A 84 6.51 2.99 11.70
CA HIS A 84 7.09 2.31 10.54
C HIS A 84 8.38 2.97 10.03
N ASP A 85 9.29 2.18 9.47
CA ASP A 85 10.51 2.68 8.79
C ASP A 85 10.44 2.55 7.26
N LEU A 86 9.46 1.79 6.75
CA LEU A 86 9.07 1.68 5.35
C LEU A 86 7.55 1.63 5.23
N VAL A 87 6.97 2.41 4.33
CA VAL A 87 5.57 2.27 3.92
C VAL A 87 5.53 2.11 2.40
N VAL A 88 4.97 0.99 1.94
CA VAL A 88 4.74 0.70 0.52
C VAL A 88 3.25 0.85 0.23
N HIS A 89 2.88 1.73 -0.70
CA HIS A 89 1.53 1.84 -1.21
C HIS A 89 1.42 1.07 -2.53
N ALA A 90 0.87 -0.13 -2.48
CA ALA A 90 1.01 -1.13 -3.53
C ALA A 90 -0.18 -1.13 -4.53
N LEU A 91 -0.02 -0.43 -5.66
CA LEU A 91 -0.93 -0.45 -6.81
C LEU A 91 -2.40 -0.13 -6.46
N CYS A 92 -2.61 0.79 -5.53
CA CYS A 92 -3.95 1.17 -5.09
C CYS A 92 -4.20 2.67 -4.87
N LEU A 93 -3.17 3.53 -4.98
CA LEU A 93 -3.33 4.96 -4.69
C LEU A 93 -4.30 5.66 -5.65
N HIS A 94 -4.37 5.20 -6.90
CA HIS A 94 -5.31 5.69 -7.91
C HIS A 94 -6.79 5.38 -7.60
N TRP A 95 -7.07 4.52 -6.62
CA TRP A 95 -8.43 4.25 -6.14
C TRP A 95 -8.85 5.15 -4.96
N ALA A 96 -7.98 6.02 -4.45
CA ALA A 96 -8.30 6.91 -3.36
C ALA A 96 -9.08 8.15 -3.83
N ASN A 97 -10.09 8.56 -3.06
CA ASN A 97 -10.76 9.85 -3.26
C ASN A 97 -9.88 11.04 -2.82
N ASP A 98 -8.93 10.80 -1.92
CA ASP A 98 -7.91 11.76 -1.49
C ASP A 98 -6.50 11.12 -1.50
N PRO A 99 -5.84 11.03 -2.67
CA PRO A 99 -4.49 10.50 -2.77
C PRO A 99 -3.46 11.28 -1.94
N VAL A 100 -3.63 12.60 -1.80
CA VAL A 100 -2.74 13.43 -0.98
C VAL A 100 -2.92 13.08 0.49
N GLY A 101 -4.16 12.94 0.95
CA GLY A 101 -4.49 12.47 2.31
C GLY A 101 -3.90 11.10 2.61
N GLN A 102 -3.90 10.17 1.65
CA GLN A 102 -3.24 8.87 1.79
C GLN A 102 -1.72 9.01 1.95
N ILE A 103 -1.06 9.82 1.12
CA ILE A 103 0.39 10.10 1.24
C ILE A 103 0.71 10.77 2.59
N VAL A 104 -0.13 11.70 3.05
CA VAL A 104 0.05 12.34 4.37
C VAL A 104 -0.10 11.33 5.51
N GLN A 105 -1.07 10.42 5.44
CA GLN A 105 -1.23 9.35 6.43
C GLN A 105 -0.03 8.40 6.44
N ALA A 106 0.47 8.00 5.26
CA ALA A 106 1.69 7.21 5.13
C ALA A 106 2.91 7.94 5.72
N ALA A 107 3.08 9.23 5.40
CA ALA A 107 4.16 10.06 5.94
C ALA A 107 4.09 10.19 7.47
N ARG A 108 2.89 10.29 8.06
CA ARG A 108 2.70 10.32 9.52
C ARG A 108 2.99 8.97 10.17
N ALA A 109 2.75 7.87 9.47
CA ALA A 109 3.04 6.52 9.94
C ALA A 109 4.55 6.24 10.00
N LEU A 110 5.35 6.97 9.20
CA LEU A 110 6.80 6.85 9.18
C LEU A 110 7.45 7.50 10.40
N ARG A 111 8.49 6.84 10.91
CA ARG A 111 9.50 7.40 11.81
C ARG A 111 10.32 8.46 11.08
N PRO A 112 11.07 9.32 11.81
CA PRO A 112 12.13 10.13 11.20
C PRO A 112 13.03 9.28 10.30
N ASP A 113 13.40 9.83 9.15
CA ASP A 113 14.14 9.16 8.08
C ASP A 113 13.45 7.91 7.52
N GLY A 114 12.15 7.68 7.74
CA GLY A 114 11.41 6.59 7.11
C GLY A 114 11.28 6.75 5.59
N LEU A 115 11.12 5.63 4.87
CA LEU A 115 10.96 5.62 3.43
C LEU A 115 9.50 5.37 3.02
N PHE A 116 8.98 6.20 2.12
CA PHE A 116 7.70 5.96 1.45
C PHE A 116 7.96 5.59 -0.01
N ILE A 117 7.32 4.52 -0.49
CA ILE A 117 7.30 4.14 -1.90
C ILE A 117 5.86 3.91 -2.33
N ALA A 118 5.40 4.62 -3.35
CA ALA A 118 4.15 4.34 -4.02
C ALA A 118 4.44 3.62 -5.34
N VAL A 119 3.67 2.56 -5.59
CA VAL A 119 3.72 1.75 -6.81
C VAL A 119 2.39 1.87 -7.52
#